data_AF-A0A067LYD3-F1
#
_entry.id   AF-A0A067LYD3-F1
#
_cell.length_a   1.000
_cell.length_b   1.000
_cell.length_c   1.000
_cell.angle_alpha   90.00
_cell.angle_beta   90.00
_cell.angle_gamma   90.00
#
_symmetry.space_group_name_H-M   'P 1'
#
loop_
_entity.id
_entity.type
_entity.pdbx_description
1 polymer ?
#
loop_
_entity_poly.entity_id
_entity_poly.type
_entity_poly.pdbx_seq_one_letter_code
_entity_poly.pdbx_strand_id
1 'polypeptide(L)'
;MAANLREFPGITAPVTAATLMEAAQLDPELTRSDDGDEEFERMPVVRIKRQLGLLQVPAMAPLQIIVHHELAAKHLPTLMRMYRDSSIPNNAAMMLINSVSHTPYFVRFLQLAENADVCVIHARRTAYATFSAVPPHDLADTVAETCQFLSTLLVLQNTVGLAAEDKLALTRKLRAWSQQYRNKFAEEVSERALMLLGPRVGETASIVNVVRTQLEKGISHCKARNCDLTGQNNGGELLMCSKCRTVRYCGAQHQRQDWPSHKKVCFTPAF
;
A
#
# COMPACT_ATOMS: atom_id res chain seq x y z
N MET A 1 -18.70 20.22 -36.52
CA MET A 1 -18.63 20.68 -35.12
C MET A 1 -17.52 19.92 -34.42
N ALA A 2 -16.31 20.44 -34.46
CA ALA A 2 -15.12 19.86 -33.83
C ALA A 2 -14.78 20.71 -32.61
N ALA A 3 -14.71 20.09 -31.42
CA ALA A 3 -14.40 20.78 -30.17
C ALA A 3 -12.92 20.61 -29.82
N ASN A 4 -12.29 21.74 -29.53
CA ASN A 4 -10.90 21.94 -29.14
C ASN A 4 -10.49 21.15 -27.88
N LEU A 5 -9.43 20.36 -28.00
CA LEU A 5 -8.61 19.92 -26.87
C LEU A 5 -7.65 21.06 -26.50
N ARG A 6 -7.82 21.64 -25.30
CA ARG A 6 -6.85 22.58 -24.73
C ARG A 6 -5.67 21.81 -24.13
N GLU A 7 -4.48 22.28 -24.45
CA GLU A 7 -3.18 21.79 -24.02
C GLU A 7 -3.00 21.94 -22.50
N PHE A 8 -2.45 20.89 -21.86
CA PHE A 8 -1.98 20.92 -20.47
C PHE A 8 -0.48 21.27 -20.45
N PRO A 9 -0.04 22.38 -19.86
CA PRO A 9 1.39 22.66 -19.69
C PRO A 9 1.89 22.03 -18.37
N GLY A 10 2.94 21.20 -18.42
CA GLY A 10 3.58 20.71 -17.19
C GLY A 10 4.46 19.46 -17.25
N ILE A 11 4.68 18.85 -18.41
CA ILE A 11 5.56 17.67 -18.55
C ILE A 11 6.79 18.08 -19.35
N THR A 12 7.83 18.59 -18.70
CA THR A 12 9.15 18.78 -19.33
C THR A 12 10.28 18.43 -18.37
N ALA A 13 10.57 17.14 -18.28
CA ALA A 13 11.95 16.64 -18.31
C ALA A 13 11.91 15.16 -18.69
N PRO A 14 12.45 14.76 -19.86
CA PRO A 14 12.63 13.34 -20.17
C PRO A 14 13.70 12.75 -19.26
N VAL A 15 13.40 11.61 -18.64
CA VAL A 15 14.41 10.78 -17.96
C VAL A 15 15.39 10.32 -19.04
N THR A 16 16.64 10.78 -18.97
CA THR A 16 17.64 10.46 -19.99
C THR A 16 18.22 9.06 -19.75
N ALA A 17 18.66 8.40 -20.84
CA ALA A 17 19.36 7.11 -20.75
C ALA A 17 20.60 7.19 -19.84
N ALA A 18 21.25 8.36 -19.73
CA ALA A 18 22.36 8.59 -18.82
C ALA A 18 21.95 8.45 -17.34
N THR A 19 20.77 8.96 -16.96
CA THR A 19 20.21 8.83 -15.60
C THR A 19 19.87 7.37 -15.25
N LEU A 20 19.50 6.56 -16.25
CA LEU A 20 19.25 5.12 -16.09
C LEU A 20 20.54 4.30 -15.94
N MET A 21 21.63 4.70 -16.62
CA MET A 21 22.92 4.01 -16.54
C MET A 21 23.69 4.32 -15.25
N GLU A 22 23.56 5.54 -14.71
CA GLU A 22 24.15 5.91 -13.41
C GLU A 22 23.44 5.18 -12.24
N ALA A 23 22.14 4.88 -12.38
CA ALA A 23 21.38 4.06 -11.45
C ALA A 23 21.66 2.56 -11.54
N ALA A 24 22.35 2.09 -12.59
CA ALA A 24 22.66 0.68 -12.80
C ALA A 24 23.96 0.22 -12.09
N GLN A 25 24.74 1.14 -11.50
CA GLN A 25 25.94 0.84 -10.72
C GLN A 25 25.60 0.67 -9.22
N LEU A 26 24.65 -0.22 -8.89
CA LEU A 26 24.18 -0.39 -7.52
C LEU A 26 24.93 -1.48 -6.73
N ASP A 27 25.07 -1.17 -5.44
CA ASP A 27 25.72 -1.88 -4.35
C ASP A 27 25.23 -3.34 -4.19
N PRO A 28 26.14 -4.35 -4.13
CA PRO A 28 25.81 -5.75 -3.87
C PRO A 28 25.06 -6.02 -2.55
N GLU A 29 25.02 -5.07 -1.61
CA GLU A 29 24.28 -5.24 -0.35
C GLU A 29 22.75 -5.24 -0.51
N LEU A 30 22.20 -4.80 -1.66
CA LEU A 30 20.76 -4.83 -1.95
C LEU A 30 20.22 -6.20 -2.37
N THR A 31 21.08 -7.19 -2.63
CA THR A 31 20.69 -8.50 -3.20
C THR A 31 20.95 -9.71 -2.31
N ARG A 32 21.34 -9.53 -1.03
CA ARG A 32 21.50 -10.68 -0.12
C ARG A 32 20.14 -11.17 0.38
N SER A 33 19.58 -12.17 -0.29
CA SER A 33 18.62 -13.10 0.29
C SER A 33 19.36 -14.00 1.29
N ASP A 34 18.82 -14.13 2.50
CA ASP A 34 19.34 -15.03 3.53
C ASP A 34 18.66 -16.39 3.29
N ASP A 35 19.43 -17.38 2.84
CA ASP A 35 18.97 -18.69 2.37
C ASP A 35 18.40 -19.55 3.53
N GLY A 36 17.13 -19.36 3.88
CA GLY A 36 16.41 -20.11 4.93
C GLY A 36 14.93 -20.36 4.62
N ASP A 37 14.55 -20.43 3.34
CA ASP A 37 13.21 -20.02 2.89
C ASP A 37 12.06 -21.04 3.04
N GLU A 38 12.27 -22.35 3.17
CA GLU A 38 11.12 -23.29 3.05
C GLU A 38 10.23 -23.42 4.30
N GLU A 39 10.78 -23.27 5.51
CA GLU A 39 10.00 -23.36 6.76
C GLU A 39 9.42 -21.99 7.17
N PHE A 40 10.13 -20.90 6.82
CA PHE A 40 9.74 -19.52 7.09
C PHE A 40 8.55 -19.05 6.22
N GLU A 41 8.43 -19.58 4.99
CA GLU A 41 7.32 -19.28 4.07
C GLU A 41 5.93 -19.77 4.55
N ARG A 42 5.88 -20.71 5.51
CA ARG A 42 4.61 -21.22 6.05
C ARG A 42 3.99 -20.32 7.12
N MET A 43 4.71 -19.30 7.60
CA MET A 43 4.19 -18.41 8.65
C MET A 43 3.09 -17.48 8.10
N PRO A 44 1.92 -17.38 8.77
CA PRO A 44 0.82 -16.51 8.36
C PRO A 44 1.25 -15.04 8.14
N VAL A 45 2.18 -14.55 8.96
CA VAL A 45 2.71 -13.19 8.86
C VAL A 45 3.49 -12.98 7.56
N VAL A 46 4.35 -13.94 7.16
CA VAL A 46 5.19 -13.83 5.95
C VAL A 46 4.32 -13.79 4.69
N ARG A 47 3.29 -14.65 4.62
CA ARG A 47 2.30 -14.65 3.52
C ARG A 47 1.57 -13.31 3.40
N ILE A 48 1.12 -12.75 4.52
CA ILE A 48 0.42 -11.45 4.53
C ILE A 48 1.34 -10.31 4.05
N LYS A 49 2.61 -10.31 4.43
CA LYS A 49 3.57 -9.29 3.97
C LYS A 49 3.79 -9.35 2.45
N ARG A 50 3.92 -10.54 1.86
CA ARG A 50 4.11 -10.68 0.40
C ARG A 50 2.98 -10.07 -0.39
N GLN A 51 1.78 -10.22 0.13
CA GLN A 51 0.57 -9.84 -0.56
C GLN A 51 0.26 -8.34 -0.39
N LEU A 52 0.48 -7.74 0.79
CA LEU A 52 0.28 -6.30 1.05
C LEU A 52 1.35 -5.36 0.41
N GLY A 53 2.10 -5.85 -0.56
CA GLY A 53 3.20 -5.11 -1.20
C GLY A 53 4.45 -4.96 -0.34
N LEU A 54 4.45 -5.42 0.93
CA LEU A 54 5.59 -5.29 1.85
C LEU A 54 6.79 -6.15 1.44
N LEU A 55 6.57 -7.36 0.88
CA LEU A 55 7.65 -8.17 0.26
C LEU A 55 7.68 -8.08 -1.27
N GLN A 56 6.91 -7.17 -1.89
CA GLN A 56 7.20 -6.80 -3.27
C GLN A 56 8.45 -5.91 -3.33
N VAL A 57 8.70 -5.12 -2.28
CA VAL A 57 9.87 -4.21 -2.19
C VAL A 57 11.22 -4.90 -2.45
N PRO A 58 11.54 -6.08 -1.87
CA PRO A 58 12.80 -6.77 -2.15
C PRO A 58 12.93 -7.32 -3.58
N ALA A 59 11.81 -7.60 -4.26
CA ALA A 59 11.79 -8.08 -5.65
C ALA A 59 11.64 -6.95 -6.68
N MET A 60 11.37 -5.72 -6.23
CA MET A 60 11.25 -4.56 -7.11
C MET A 60 12.62 -4.09 -7.54
N ALA A 61 12.75 -3.81 -8.84
CA ALA A 61 13.93 -3.12 -9.36
C ALA A 61 14.12 -1.79 -8.61
N PRO A 62 15.35 -1.37 -8.27
CA PRO A 62 15.60 -0.14 -7.51
C PRO A 62 14.92 1.12 -8.09
N LEU A 63 14.84 1.21 -9.42
CA LEU A 63 14.14 2.29 -10.12
C LEU A 63 12.63 2.27 -9.87
N GLN A 64 12.02 1.08 -9.80
CA GLN A 64 10.60 0.93 -9.57
C GLN A 64 10.20 1.47 -8.19
N ILE A 65 11.03 1.24 -7.17
CA ILE A 65 10.81 1.78 -5.81
C ILE A 65 10.77 3.32 -5.87
N ILE A 66 11.71 3.95 -6.59
CA ILE A 66 11.77 5.40 -6.74
C ILE A 66 10.49 5.92 -7.41
N VAL A 67 10.08 5.30 -8.52
CA VAL A 67 8.87 5.67 -9.28
C VAL A 67 7.62 5.54 -8.41
N HIS A 68 7.48 4.45 -7.64
CA HIS A 68 6.32 4.26 -6.77
C HIS A 68 6.25 5.32 -5.66
N HIS A 69 7.40 5.68 -5.07
CA HIS A 69 7.45 6.74 -4.05
C HIS A 69 7.14 8.12 -4.64
N GLU A 70 7.62 8.41 -5.84
CA GLU A 70 7.30 9.65 -6.55
C GLU A 70 5.82 9.73 -6.91
N LEU A 71 5.28 8.65 -7.49
CA LEU A 71 3.87 8.51 -7.82
C LEU A 71 3.00 8.76 -6.58
N ALA A 72 3.34 8.12 -5.47
CA ALA A 72 2.62 8.26 -4.22
C ALA A 72 2.67 9.70 -3.68
N ALA A 73 3.87 10.30 -3.64
CA ALA A 73 4.02 11.67 -3.13
C ALA A 73 3.26 12.70 -3.98
N LYS A 74 3.32 12.58 -5.31
CA LYS A 74 2.80 13.62 -6.22
C LYS A 74 1.35 13.44 -6.65
N HIS A 75 0.86 12.19 -6.75
CA HIS A 75 -0.39 11.91 -7.47
C HIS A 75 -1.50 11.28 -6.63
N LEU A 76 -1.24 10.86 -5.38
CA LEU A 76 -2.28 10.27 -4.52
C LEU A 76 -3.56 11.11 -4.41
N PRO A 77 -3.54 12.45 -4.23
CA PRO A 77 -4.76 13.24 -4.18
C PRO A 77 -5.60 13.15 -5.45
N THR A 78 -4.95 13.20 -6.62
CA THR A 78 -5.64 13.12 -7.91
C THR A 78 -6.20 11.72 -8.15
N LEU A 79 -5.41 10.68 -7.89
CA LEU A 79 -5.86 9.29 -8.01
C LEU A 79 -7.02 9.00 -7.06
N MET A 80 -6.95 9.49 -5.81
CA MET A 80 -8.01 9.29 -4.83
C MET A 80 -9.32 9.96 -5.26
N ARG A 81 -9.25 11.18 -5.81
CA ARG A 81 -10.42 11.84 -6.40
C ARG A 81 -11.03 11.01 -7.54
N MET A 82 -10.22 10.59 -8.50
CA MET A 82 -10.67 9.73 -9.61
C MET A 82 -11.27 8.41 -9.10
N TYR A 83 -10.69 7.84 -8.06
CA TYR A 83 -11.22 6.64 -7.42
C TYR A 83 -12.57 6.92 -6.74
N ARG A 84 -12.71 8.03 -6.01
CA ARG A 84 -13.99 8.43 -5.37
C ARG A 84 -15.09 8.67 -6.40
N ASP A 85 -14.78 9.28 -7.54
CA ASP A 85 -15.74 9.58 -8.61
C ASP A 85 -16.26 8.32 -9.35
N SER A 86 -15.58 7.18 -9.20
CA SER A 86 -15.96 5.92 -9.83
C SER A 86 -16.94 5.11 -8.98
N SER A 87 -17.87 4.37 -9.58
CA SER A 87 -18.75 3.43 -8.86
C SER A 87 -18.18 2.01 -8.71
N ILE A 88 -17.19 1.64 -9.52
CA ILE A 88 -16.59 0.31 -9.54
C ILE A 88 -15.39 0.21 -8.58
N PRO A 89 -15.16 -0.95 -7.93
CA PRO A 89 -14.06 -1.12 -6.98
C PRO A 89 -12.70 -1.31 -7.67
N ASN A 90 -12.67 -1.86 -8.88
CA ASN A 90 -11.45 -2.04 -9.68
C ASN A 90 -11.49 -1.10 -10.88
N ASN A 91 -10.77 0.01 -10.78
CA ASN A 91 -10.51 0.93 -11.87
C ASN A 91 -9.02 1.29 -11.91
N ALA A 92 -8.58 1.95 -12.97
CA ALA A 92 -7.17 2.31 -13.13
C ALA A 92 -6.60 3.14 -11.96
N ALA A 93 -7.40 4.05 -11.38
CA ALA A 93 -6.98 4.84 -10.24
C ALA A 93 -6.73 3.98 -8.99
N MET A 94 -7.62 3.04 -8.69
CA MET A 94 -7.46 2.08 -7.61
C MET A 94 -6.22 1.21 -7.82
N MET A 95 -6.01 0.67 -9.02
CA MET A 95 -4.85 -0.16 -9.33
C MET A 95 -3.53 0.58 -9.07
N LEU A 96 -3.44 1.86 -9.48
CA LEU A 96 -2.27 2.70 -9.23
C LEU A 96 -2.11 3.06 -7.74
N ILE A 97 -3.19 3.28 -7.00
CA ILE A 97 -3.13 3.50 -5.55
C ILE A 97 -2.64 2.22 -4.86
N ASN A 98 -3.15 1.06 -5.25
CA ASN A 98 -2.80 -0.23 -4.68
C ASN A 98 -1.32 -0.57 -4.94
N SER A 99 -0.79 -0.26 -6.13
CA SER A 99 0.63 -0.52 -6.45
C SER A 99 1.61 0.29 -5.59
N VAL A 100 1.17 1.41 -5.02
CA VAL A 100 1.97 2.26 -4.11
C VAL A 100 1.58 2.12 -2.65
N SER A 101 0.72 1.16 -2.29
CA SER A 101 0.18 1.05 -0.94
C SER A 101 1.20 0.66 0.14
N HIS A 102 2.36 0.16 -0.30
CA HIS A 102 3.49 -0.16 0.57
C HIS A 102 4.34 1.07 0.92
N THR A 103 4.11 2.22 0.26
CA THR A 103 4.91 3.42 0.47
C THR A 103 4.48 4.15 1.75
N PRO A 104 5.40 4.84 2.45
CA PRO A 104 5.05 5.63 3.62
C PRO A 104 4.15 6.83 3.26
N TYR A 105 4.20 7.32 2.02
CA TYR A 105 3.30 8.37 1.53
C TYR A 105 1.85 7.91 1.51
N PHE A 106 1.57 6.69 1.01
CA PHE A 106 0.22 6.14 1.03
C PHE A 106 -0.32 6.01 2.45
N VAL A 107 0.48 5.46 3.37
CA VAL A 107 0.07 5.28 4.77
C VAL A 107 -0.23 6.62 5.43
N ARG A 108 0.64 7.63 5.27
CA ARG A 108 0.38 8.99 5.78
C ARG A 108 -0.87 9.61 5.14
N PHE A 109 -1.02 9.49 3.82
CA PHE A 109 -2.16 10.04 3.08
C PHE A 109 -3.50 9.46 3.57
N LEU A 110 -3.52 8.15 3.82
CA LEU A 110 -4.71 7.44 4.28
C LEU A 110 -5.08 7.79 5.75
N GLN A 111 -4.12 8.28 6.54
CA GLN A 111 -4.34 8.77 7.91
C GLN A 111 -4.92 10.19 7.96
N LEU A 112 -5.02 10.91 6.83
CA LEU A 112 -5.72 12.20 6.79
C LEU A 112 -7.22 11.99 7.05
N ALA A 113 -7.84 12.92 7.79
CA ALA A 113 -9.25 12.83 8.18
C ALA A 113 -10.20 12.71 6.97
N GLU A 114 -9.90 13.42 5.88
CA GLU A 114 -10.65 13.37 4.62
C GLU A 114 -10.63 12.00 3.93
N ASN A 115 -9.72 11.11 4.34
CA ASN A 115 -9.56 9.77 3.77
C ASN A 115 -10.02 8.65 4.70
N ALA A 116 -10.57 8.96 5.88
CA ALA A 116 -10.97 7.95 6.88
C ALA A 116 -12.04 6.96 6.40
N ASP A 117 -12.78 7.30 5.33
CA ASP A 117 -13.88 6.54 4.75
C ASP A 117 -13.50 5.64 3.56
N VAL A 118 -12.23 5.65 3.12
CA VAL A 118 -11.79 4.92 1.92
C VAL A 118 -12.04 3.41 2.04
N CYS A 119 -11.80 2.82 3.22
CA CYS A 119 -12.13 1.42 3.50
C CYS A 119 -13.62 1.13 3.35
N VAL A 120 -14.49 2.00 3.88
CA VAL A 120 -15.95 1.85 3.79
C VAL A 120 -16.41 1.92 2.34
N ILE A 121 -15.92 2.92 1.59
CA ILE A 121 -16.22 3.08 0.15
C ILE A 121 -15.81 1.83 -0.61
N HIS A 122 -14.58 1.34 -0.43
CA HIS A 122 -14.08 0.18 -1.15
C HIS A 122 -14.83 -1.10 -0.75
N ALA A 123 -15.06 -1.33 0.55
CA ALA A 123 -15.80 -2.47 1.05
C ALA A 123 -17.21 -2.56 0.46
N ARG A 124 -17.95 -1.44 0.43
CA ARG A 124 -19.29 -1.37 -0.17
C ARG A 124 -19.26 -1.69 -1.66
N ARG A 125 -18.35 -1.05 -2.41
CA ARG A 125 -18.22 -1.31 -3.86
C ARG A 125 -17.88 -2.78 -4.16
N THR A 126 -17.00 -3.37 -3.35
CA THR A 126 -16.62 -4.78 -3.47
C THR A 126 -17.78 -5.72 -3.15
N ALA A 127 -18.58 -5.41 -2.12
CA ALA A 127 -19.76 -6.20 -1.74
C ALA A 127 -20.76 -6.35 -2.91
N TYR A 128 -20.96 -5.28 -3.67
CA TYR A 128 -21.92 -5.21 -4.78
C TYR A 128 -21.30 -5.32 -6.18
N ALA A 129 -20.01 -5.66 -6.28
CA ALA A 129 -19.31 -5.75 -7.57
C ALA A 129 -19.88 -6.85 -8.46
N THR A 130 -20.19 -6.55 -9.72
CA THR A 130 -20.63 -7.56 -10.70
C THR A 130 -19.57 -7.93 -11.74
N PHE A 131 -18.54 -7.08 -11.91
CA PHE A 131 -17.44 -7.22 -12.88
C PHE A 131 -17.88 -7.65 -14.30
N SER A 132 -19.09 -7.29 -14.72
CA SER A 132 -19.68 -7.79 -15.97
C SER A 132 -18.95 -7.32 -17.24
N ALA A 133 -18.17 -6.24 -17.14
CA ALA A 133 -17.36 -5.69 -18.23
C ALA A 133 -15.93 -6.28 -18.27
N VAL A 134 -15.54 -7.11 -17.31
CA VAL A 134 -14.21 -7.70 -17.22
C VAL A 134 -14.18 -9.00 -18.03
N PRO A 135 -13.21 -9.21 -18.93
CA PRO A 135 -13.07 -10.46 -19.65
C PRO A 135 -12.96 -11.66 -18.69
N PRO A 136 -13.56 -12.83 -19.00
CA PRO A 136 -13.56 -13.97 -18.09
C PRO A 136 -12.16 -14.45 -17.66
N HIS A 137 -11.15 -14.27 -18.52
CA HIS A 137 -9.77 -14.64 -18.22
C HIS A 137 -9.10 -13.72 -17.20
N ASP A 138 -9.48 -12.44 -17.14
CA ASP A 138 -8.93 -11.43 -16.22
C ASP A 138 -9.68 -11.35 -14.89
N LEU A 139 -10.82 -12.04 -14.79
CA LEU A 139 -11.73 -11.88 -13.66
C LEU A 139 -11.10 -12.33 -12.33
N ALA A 140 -10.29 -13.40 -12.36
CA ALA A 140 -9.60 -13.87 -11.16
C ALA A 140 -8.59 -12.83 -10.66
N ASP A 141 -7.81 -12.23 -11.55
CA ASP A 141 -6.81 -11.23 -11.20
C ASP A 141 -7.47 -9.93 -10.72
N THR A 142 -8.57 -9.53 -11.37
CA THR A 142 -9.38 -8.38 -10.95
C THR A 142 -9.94 -8.55 -9.54
N VAL A 143 -10.48 -9.74 -9.23
CA VAL A 143 -10.93 -10.09 -7.88
C VAL A 143 -9.76 -10.06 -6.92
N ALA A 144 -8.61 -10.60 -7.32
CA ALA A 144 -7.45 -10.67 -6.47
C ALA A 144 -6.93 -9.27 -6.09
N GLU A 145 -6.76 -8.38 -7.06
CA GLU A 145 -6.36 -6.99 -6.84
C GLU A 145 -7.34 -6.22 -5.95
N THR A 146 -8.65 -6.42 -6.19
CA THR A 146 -9.71 -5.81 -5.37
C THR A 146 -9.60 -6.25 -3.92
N CYS A 147 -9.51 -7.55 -3.67
CA CYS A 147 -9.37 -8.11 -2.32
C CYS A 147 -8.01 -7.75 -1.68
N GLN A 148 -6.96 -7.59 -2.50
CA GLN A 148 -5.65 -7.14 -2.06
C GLN A 148 -5.70 -5.72 -1.50
N PHE A 149 -6.28 -4.79 -2.25
CA PHE A 149 -6.45 -3.42 -1.80
C PHE A 149 -7.38 -3.34 -0.58
N LEU A 150 -8.50 -4.06 -0.59
CA LEU A 150 -9.40 -4.17 0.56
C LEU A 150 -8.66 -4.65 1.82
N SER A 151 -7.79 -5.65 1.69
CA SER A 151 -7.00 -6.16 2.82
C SER A 151 -6.10 -5.06 3.41
N THR A 152 -5.41 -4.30 2.56
CA THR A 152 -4.57 -3.17 3.00
C THR A 152 -5.38 -2.13 3.75
N LEU A 153 -6.54 -1.75 3.21
CA LEU A 153 -7.44 -0.79 3.85
C LEU A 153 -7.98 -1.30 5.19
N LEU A 154 -8.37 -2.57 5.29
CA LEU A 154 -8.82 -3.16 6.54
C LEU A 154 -7.70 -3.16 7.60
N VAL A 155 -6.45 -3.42 7.23
CA VAL A 155 -5.33 -3.34 8.18
C VAL A 155 -5.17 -1.92 8.73
N LEU A 156 -5.15 -0.92 7.85
CA LEU A 156 -4.87 0.48 8.21
C LEU A 156 -6.06 1.20 8.86
N GLN A 157 -7.28 1.04 8.32
CA GLN A 157 -8.47 1.79 8.73
C GLN A 157 -9.50 0.96 9.49
N ASN A 158 -9.31 -0.36 9.61
CA ASN A 158 -10.23 -1.29 10.28
C ASN A 158 -11.64 -1.32 9.66
N THR A 159 -12.68 -1.65 10.43
CA THR A 159 -14.09 -1.76 9.96
C THR A 159 -15.01 -0.66 10.52
N VAL A 160 -14.44 0.38 11.13
CA VAL A 160 -15.16 1.53 11.66
C VAL A 160 -15.91 2.23 10.54
N GLY A 161 -17.19 2.52 10.77
CA GLY A 161 -18.07 3.16 9.79
C GLY A 161 -18.68 2.22 8.76
N LEU A 162 -18.31 0.94 8.71
CA LEU A 162 -18.91 -0.03 7.80
C LEU A 162 -20.29 -0.47 8.30
N ALA A 163 -21.34 -0.26 7.49
CA ALA A 163 -22.69 -0.68 7.81
C ALA A 163 -22.81 -2.21 7.96
N ALA A 164 -23.68 -2.68 8.84
CA ALA A 164 -23.87 -4.11 9.09
C ALA A 164 -24.35 -4.86 7.83
N GLU A 165 -25.19 -4.22 7.01
CA GLU A 165 -25.66 -4.75 5.72
C GLU A 165 -24.50 -4.92 4.72
N ASP A 166 -23.65 -3.90 4.57
CA ASP A 166 -22.49 -3.92 3.68
C ASP A 166 -21.49 -4.99 4.14
N LYS A 167 -21.27 -5.11 5.45
CA LYS A 167 -20.41 -6.14 6.05
C LYS A 167 -20.93 -7.55 5.78
N LEU A 168 -22.24 -7.77 5.88
CA LEU A 168 -22.88 -9.05 5.60
C LEU A 168 -22.80 -9.40 4.10
N ALA A 169 -23.11 -8.45 3.23
CA ALA A 169 -23.02 -8.61 1.78
C ALA A 169 -21.57 -8.93 1.36
N LEU A 170 -20.60 -8.19 1.88
CA LEU A 170 -19.18 -8.41 1.63
C LEU A 170 -18.72 -9.79 2.12
N THR A 171 -19.15 -10.21 3.31
CA THR A 171 -18.84 -11.54 3.85
C THR A 171 -19.30 -12.65 2.91
N ARG A 172 -20.54 -12.56 2.39
CA ARG A 172 -21.06 -13.55 1.43
C ARG A 172 -20.28 -13.53 0.13
N LYS A 173 -19.96 -12.33 -0.37
CA LYS A 173 -19.17 -12.12 -1.60
C LYS A 173 -17.79 -12.76 -1.52
N LEU A 174 -17.05 -12.48 -0.45
CA LEU A 174 -15.70 -13.01 -0.23
C LEU A 174 -15.70 -14.54 -0.09
N ARG A 175 -16.69 -15.12 0.59
CA ARG A 175 -16.85 -16.59 0.67
C ARG A 175 -17.13 -17.21 -0.69
N ALA A 176 -18.01 -16.60 -1.48
CA ALA A 176 -18.31 -17.07 -2.83
C ALA A 176 -17.06 -17.01 -3.72
N TRP A 177 -16.28 -15.94 -3.66
CA TRP A 177 -15.05 -15.81 -4.43
C TRP A 177 -13.94 -16.77 -3.99
N SER A 178 -13.76 -16.98 -2.68
CA SER A 178 -12.83 -18.01 -2.16
C SER A 178 -13.17 -19.38 -2.72
N GLN A 179 -14.45 -19.76 -2.74
CA GLN A 179 -14.89 -21.03 -3.31
C GLN A 179 -14.77 -21.09 -4.85
N GLN A 180 -15.10 -19.99 -5.54
CA GLN A 180 -15.09 -19.92 -7.00
C GLN A 180 -13.68 -19.98 -7.57
N TYR A 181 -12.70 -19.39 -6.89
CA TYR A 181 -11.33 -19.26 -7.38
C TYR A 181 -10.34 -20.16 -6.63
N ARG A 182 -10.79 -21.35 -6.20
CA ARG A 182 -9.94 -22.32 -5.51
C ARG A 182 -8.61 -22.58 -6.23
N ASN A 183 -7.55 -22.69 -5.45
CA ASN A 183 -6.16 -22.84 -5.88
C ASN A 183 -5.64 -21.69 -6.75
N LYS A 184 -6.24 -20.50 -6.64
CA LYS A 184 -5.75 -19.27 -7.27
C LYS A 184 -5.45 -18.22 -6.22
N PHE A 185 -4.62 -17.25 -6.58
CA PHE A 185 -4.30 -16.11 -5.73
C PHE A 185 -5.56 -15.37 -5.22
N ALA A 186 -6.60 -15.29 -6.05
CA ALA A 186 -7.90 -14.72 -5.71
C ALA A 186 -8.59 -15.38 -4.51
N GLU A 187 -8.43 -16.70 -4.30
CA GLU A 187 -8.91 -17.39 -3.11
C GLU A 187 -8.20 -16.88 -1.87
N GLU A 188 -6.86 -16.93 -1.87
CA GLU A 188 -6.02 -16.56 -0.72
C GLU A 188 -6.31 -15.14 -0.23
N VAL A 189 -6.37 -14.17 -1.15
CA VAL A 189 -6.63 -12.78 -0.81
C VAL A 189 -8.08 -12.54 -0.37
N SER A 190 -9.03 -13.33 -0.85
CA SER A 190 -10.44 -13.26 -0.41
C SER A 190 -10.62 -13.82 0.99
N GLU A 191 -9.97 -14.95 1.31
CA GLU A 191 -9.96 -15.52 2.67
C GLU A 191 -9.31 -14.58 3.68
N ARG A 192 -8.21 -13.94 3.30
CA ARG A 192 -7.57 -12.94 4.15
C ARG A 192 -8.47 -11.74 4.41
N ALA A 193 -9.10 -11.19 3.37
CA ALA A 193 -10.06 -10.09 3.54
C ALA A 193 -11.22 -10.50 4.46
N LEU A 194 -11.69 -11.74 4.36
CA LEU A 194 -12.72 -12.30 5.23
C LEU A 194 -12.25 -12.40 6.70
N MET A 195 -11.02 -12.86 6.93
CA MET A 195 -10.40 -12.89 8.26
C MET A 195 -10.28 -11.48 8.85
N LEU A 196 -9.83 -10.50 8.07
CA LEU A 196 -9.65 -9.11 8.49
C LEU A 196 -10.97 -8.37 8.79
N LEU A 197 -12.07 -8.83 8.18
CA LEU A 197 -13.44 -8.35 8.39
C LEU A 197 -14.06 -8.88 9.69
N GLY A 198 -13.59 -10.04 10.16
CA GLY A 198 -14.02 -10.68 11.40
C GLY A 198 -13.55 -9.97 12.68
N PRO A 199 -13.95 -10.48 13.86
CA PRO A 199 -13.46 -10.00 15.14
C PRO A 199 -11.94 -10.15 15.26
N ARG A 200 -11.26 -9.09 15.71
CA ARG A 200 -9.80 -9.12 15.94
C ARG A 200 -9.51 -9.57 17.36
N VAL A 201 -9.49 -10.88 17.55
CA VAL A 201 -9.21 -11.51 18.85
C VAL A 201 -8.00 -12.45 18.74
N GLY A 202 -7.32 -12.68 19.85
CA GLY A 202 -6.21 -13.61 19.96
C GLY A 202 -5.11 -13.38 18.91
N GLU A 203 -4.72 -14.46 18.23
CA GLU A 203 -3.65 -14.47 17.23
C GLU A 203 -3.92 -13.53 16.04
N THR A 204 -5.18 -13.45 15.59
CA THR A 204 -5.56 -12.55 14.48
C THR A 204 -5.26 -11.09 14.82
N ALA A 205 -5.55 -10.65 16.05
CA ALA A 205 -5.23 -9.29 16.47
C ALA A 205 -3.72 -9.03 16.47
N SER A 206 -2.94 -10.00 16.96
CA SER A 206 -1.47 -9.91 16.98
C SER A 206 -0.90 -9.78 15.57
N ILE A 207 -1.31 -10.65 14.64
CA ILE A 207 -0.86 -10.63 13.25
C ILE A 207 -1.18 -9.27 12.60
N VAL A 208 -2.41 -8.78 12.76
CA VAL A 208 -2.82 -7.49 12.18
C VAL A 208 -2.00 -6.33 12.75
N ASN A 209 -1.72 -6.35 14.05
CA ASN A 209 -0.91 -5.31 14.68
C ASN A 209 0.54 -5.34 14.18
N VAL A 210 1.16 -6.53 14.05
CA VAL A 210 2.52 -6.67 13.50
C VAL A 210 2.61 -6.11 12.08
N VAL A 211 1.63 -6.44 11.24
CA VAL A 211 1.58 -5.99 9.85
C VAL A 211 1.34 -4.47 9.78
N ARG A 212 0.44 -3.95 10.62
CA ARG A 212 0.21 -2.50 10.72
C ARG A 212 1.49 -1.76 11.14
N THR A 213 2.17 -2.20 12.18
CA THR A 213 3.42 -1.59 12.65
C THR A 213 4.47 -1.54 11.55
N GLN A 214 4.53 -2.56 10.69
CA GLN A 214 5.45 -2.58 9.54
C GLN A 214 5.05 -1.57 8.46
N LEU A 215 3.76 -1.46 8.12
CA LEU A 215 3.26 -0.45 7.18
C LEU A 215 3.50 0.97 7.72
N GLU A 216 3.31 1.17 9.01
CA GLU A 216 3.49 2.48 9.66
C GLU A 216 4.95 2.78 10.03
N LYS A 217 5.90 1.92 9.66
CA LYS A 217 7.32 2.12 9.95
C LYS A 217 7.84 3.39 9.26
N GLY A 218 8.30 4.33 10.08
CA GLY A 218 8.68 5.67 9.64
C GLY A 218 7.57 6.71 9.76
N ILE A 219 6.32 6.33 10.00
CA ILE A 219 5.21 7.27 10.21
C ILE A 219 4.94 7.45 11.71
N SER A 220 4.59 6.36 12.40
CA SER A 220 4.35 6.34 13.85
C SER A 220 5.57 5.88 14.65
N HIS A 221 6.55 5.27 13.98
CA HIS A 221 7.78 4.75 14.56
C HIS A 221 8.99 5.35 13.84
N CYS A 222 10.13 5.41 14.54
CA CYS A 222 11.40 5.78 13.92
C CYS A 222 11.70 4.91 12.69
N LYS A 223 12.13 5.56 11.59
CA LYS A 223 12.48 4.83 10.35
C LYS A 223 13.84 4.13 10.40
N ALA A 224 14.73 4.53 11.30
CA ALA A 224 16.09 3.95 11.37
C ALA A 224 16.08 2.44 11.61
N ARG A 225 17.12 1.78 11.08
CA ARG A 225 17.33 0.34 11.22
C ARG A 225 17.39 -0.02 12.71
N ASN A 226 16.69 -1.09 13.09
CA ASN A 226 16.65 -1.63 14.45
C ASN A 226 16.13 -0.65 15.53
N CYS A 227 15.32 0.35 15.16
CA CYS A 227 14.74 1.29 16.11
C CYS A 227 13.22 1.35 16.02
N ASP A 228 12.49 0.84 17.02
CA ASP A 228 11.02 0.82 17.03
C ASP A 228 10.42 1.82 18.03
N LEU A 229 11.16 2.88 18.36
CA LEU A 229 10.66 3.93 19.22
C LEU A 229 9.57 4.76 18.51
N THR A 230 8.50 5.06 19.24
CA THR A 230 7.39 5.91 18.83
C THR A 230 7.54 7.37 19.28
N GLY A 231 8.60 7.65 20.05
CA GLY A 231 8.95 8.99 20.54
C GLY A 231 10.47 9.15 20.66
N GLN A 232 10.89 10.37 20.96
CA GLN A 232 12.28 10.69 21.29
C GLN A 232 12.64 10.16 22.69
N ASN A 233 13.93 9.99 22.95
CA ASN A 233 14.44 9.50 24.25
C ASN A 233 14.11 10.44 25.42
N ASN A 234 13.83 11.72 25.15
CA ASN A 234 13.41 12.72 26.13
C ASN A 234 11.88 12.81 26.30
N GLY A 235 11.12 11.90 25.69
CA GLY A 235 9.64 11.92 25.70
C GLY A 235 9.00 12.87 24.68
N GLY A 236 9.78 13.56 23.84
CA GLY A 236 9.27 14.41 22.76
C GLY A 236 8.76 13.63 21.54
N GLU A 237 8.05 14.31 20.64
CA GLU A 237 7.61 13.72 19.37
C GLU A 237 8.77 13.44 18.41
N LEU A 238 8.68 12.38 17.61
CA LEU A 238 9.69 12.06 16.60
C LEU A 238 9.90 13.22 15.60
N LEU A 239 11.16 13.52 15.30
CA LEU A 239 11.56 14.51 14.29
C LEU A 239 11.12 14.07 12.91
N MET A 240 10.40 14.95 12.22
CA MET A 240 9.92 14.69 10.86
C MET A 240 10.94 15.19 9.83
N CYS A 241 11.13 14.44 8.73
CA CYS A 241 11.94 14.89 7.61
C CYS A 241 11.37 16.20 7.03
N SER A 242 12.20 17.24 6.95
CA SER A 242 11.76 18.58 6.54
C SER A 242 11.29 18.67 5.09
N LYS A 243 11.82 17.82 4.20
CA LYS A 243 11.48 17.82 2.76
C LYS A 243 10.17 17.09 2.47
N CYS A 244 10.05 15.83 2.90
CA CYS A 244 8.89 15.00 2.56
C CYS A 244 7.78 15.07 3.60
N ARG A 245 8.07 15.49 4.83
CA ARG A 245 7.11 15.54 5.94
C ARG A 245 6.36 14.23 6.20
N THR A 246 6.96 13.11 5.76
CA THR A 246 6.36 11.78 5.84
C THR A 246 7.08 10.94 6.87
N VAL A 247 8.39 10.72 6.69
CA VAL A 247 9.16 9.86 7.59
C VAL A 247 9.62 10.60 8.85
N ARG A 248 9.69 9.87 9.97
CA ARG A 248 10.06 10.37 11.30
C ARG A 248 11.22 9.60 11.92
N TYR A 249 11.95 10.27 12.82
CA TYR A 249 13.15 9.78 13.48
C TYR A 249 13.23 10.22 14.94
N CYS A 250 13.87 9.45 15.81
CA CYS A 250 14.10 9.87 17.21
C CYS A 250 15.03 11.09 17.34
N GLY A 251 15.82 11.38 16.31
CA GLY A 251 16.83 12.42 16.35
C GLY A 251 17.59 12.54 15.03
N ALA A 252 18.43 13.59 14.93
CA ALA A 252 19.23 13.86 13.74
C ALA A 252 20.21 12.73 13.40
N GLN A 253 20.68 11.97 14.39
CA GLN A 253 21.55 10.80 14.18
C GLN A 253 20.88 9.72 13.34
N HIS A 254 19.67 9.30 13.73
CA HIS A 254 18.88 8.31 13.00
C HIS A 254 18.47 8.80 11.61
N GLN A 255 18.20 10.10 11.45
CA GLN A 255 17.95 10.68 10.13
C GLN A 255 19.20 10.62 9.24
N ARG A 256 20.39 10.96 9.75
CA ARG A 256 21.65 10.88 8.99
C ARG A 256 21.98 9.45 8.59
N GLN A 257 21.72 8.48 9.48
CA GLN A 257 21.92 7.05 9.19
C GLN A 257 21.02 6.56 8.05
N ASP A 258 19.75 6.95 8.02
CA ASP A 258 18.80 6.57 6.97
C ASP A 258 18.92 7.43 5.69
N TRP A 259 19.67 8.54 5.73
CA TRP A 259 19.74 9.47 4.60
C TRP A 259 20.22 8.85 3.26
N PRO A 260 21.25 7.97 3.21
CA PRO A 260 21.71 7.39 1.95
C PRO A 260 20.62 6.63 1.18
N SER A 261 19.74 5.92 1.88
CA SER A 261 18.56 5.24 1.33
C SER A 261 17.41 6.21 1.13
N HIS A 262 17.09 7.01 2.14
CA HIS A 262 15.93 7.90 2.14
C HIS A 262 15.98 8.95 1.02
N LYS A 263 17.15 9.54 0.75
CA LYS A 263 17.29 10.63 -0.24
C LYS A 263 16.81 10.24 -1.64
N LYS A 264 16.88 8.95 -1.99
CA LYS A 264 16.44 8.38 -3.28
C LYS A 264 14.91 8.39 -3.45
N VAL A 265 14.19 8.36 -2.32
CA VAL A 265 12.72 8.25 -2.26
C VAL A 265 12.07 9.44 -1.52
N CYS A 266 12.85 10.49 -1.27
CA CYS A 266 12.43 11.67 -0.53
C CYS A 266 11.87 12.73 -1.49
N PHE A 267 10.56 12.76 -1.63
CA PHE A 267 9.79 13.66 -2.47
C PHE A 267 8.89 14.55 -1.61
N THR A 268 8.64 15.78 -2.06
CA THR A 268 7.67 16.66 -1.40
C THR A 268 6.26 16.20 -1.79
N PRO A 269 5.40 15.83 -0.83
CA PRO A 269 4.06 15.37 -1.12
C PRO A 269 3.15 16.52 -1.54
N ALA A 270 2.15 16.22 -2.37
CA ALA A 270 1.11 17.16 -2.78
C ALA A 270 -0.07 17.25 -1.77
N PHE A 271 0.14 16.83 -0.51
CA PHE A 271 -0.86 16.73 0.55
C PHE A 271 -0.26 16.87 1.96
#